data_AF-A0A6P4DW88-F1
#
_entry.id   AF-A0A6P4DW88-F1
#
_cell.length_a   1.000
_cell.length_b   1.000
_cell.length_c   1.000
_cell.angle_alpha   90.00
_cell.angle_beta   90.00
_cell.angle_gamma   90.00
#
_symmetry.space_group_name_H-M   'P 1'
#
loop_
_entity.id
_entity.type
_entity.pdbx_description
1 polymer ?
#
loop_
_entity_poly.entity_id
_entity_poly.type
_entity_poly.pdbx_seq_one_letter_code
_entity_poly.pdbx_strand_id
1 'polypeptide(L)'
;QWLPVVAQYQLEFWTAGNKLGQVRDDYYWQSTGEQAFYLPWNTCQPTPASGDCLTLLANYNLTSEAFVMDPHRLTVKNCTQWAPHICQTPLQVFKTQLCLNTSAFFEAKIPV
;
A
#
# COMPACT_ATOMS: atom_id res chain seq x y z
N GLN A 1 -8.83 -24.54 8.05
CA GLN A 1 -9.22 -23.59 6.98
C GLN A 1 -8.43 -22.32 7.23
N TRP A 2 -7.39 -22.06 6.42
CA TRP A 2 -6.33 -21.07 6.72
C TRP A 2 -6.46 -19.75 5.97
N LEU A 3 -7.37 -19.70 4.99
CA LEU A 3 -7.76 -18.44 4.39
C LEU A 3 -8.91 -17.91 5.26
N PRO A 4 -8.80 -16.69 5.82
CA PRO A 4 -9.96 -16.05 6.40
C PRO A 4 -11.05 -16.07 5.34
N VAL A 5 -12.31 -16.15 5.76
CA VAL A 5 -13.42 -15.75 4.90
C VAL A 5 -13.25 -14.24 4.69
N VAL A 6 -12.27 -13.85 3.87
CA VAL A 6 -11.98 -12.47 3.52
C VAL A 6 -13.26 -12.00 2.87
N ALA A 7 -13.84 -10.94 3.43
CA ALA A 7 -15.11 -10.39 3.00
C ALA A 7 -15.17 -10.43 1.47
N GLN A 8 -16.07 -11.28 0.94
CA GLN A 8 -16.27 -11.39 -0.50
C GLN A 8 -16.47 -9.96 -1.00
N TYR A 9 -15.74 -9.57 -2.05
CA TYR A 9 -15.80 -8.22 -2.64
C TYR A 9 -14.95 -7.13 -1.95
N GLN A 10 -14.06 -7.47 -1.01
CA GLN A 10 -13.14 -6.51 -0.39
C GLN A 10 -11.67 -6.87 -0.63
N LEU A 11 -10.91 -5.85 -1.06
CA LEU A 11 -9.44 -5.88 -1.10
C LEU A 11 -8.93 -4.99 0.01
N GLU A 12 -8.25 -5.59 0.98
CA GLU A 12 -7.72 -4.90 2.14
C GLU A 12 -6.24 -5.25 2.33
N PHE A 13 -5.41 -4.24 2.52
CA PHE A 13 -3.98 -4.41 2.78
C PHE A 13 -3.52 -3.56 3.96
N TRP A 14 -2.72 -4.15 4.85
CA TRP A 14 -1.95 -3.41 5.83
C TRP A 14 -0.94 -2.48 5.15
N THR A 15 -0.87 -1.26 5.66
CA THR A 15 0.16 -0.27 5.32
C THR A 15 1.14 -0.13 6.49
N ALA A 16 2.21 0.66 6.30
CA ALA A 16 3.12 1.03 7.39
C ALA A 16 2.54 2.12 8.33
N GLY A 17 1.34 2.61 8.07
CA GLY A 17 0.75 3.75 8.78
C GLY A 17 0.10 3.35 10.11
N ASN A 18 0.42 4.06 11.19
CA ASN A 18 -0.23 3.87 12.49
C ASN A 18 -0.05 5.09 13.41
N LYS A 19 -0.76 5.08 14.55
CA LYS A 19 -0.59 6.05 15.64
C LYS A 19 -0.18 5.40 16.97
N LEU A 20 0.46 4.23 16.92
CA LEU A 20 0.84 3.49 18.12
C LEU A 20 1.74 4.33 19.04
N GLY A 21 1.37 4.42 20.32
CA GLY A 21 2.11 5.19 21.30
C GLY A 21 1.96 6.72 21.19
N GLN A 22 1.12 7.21 20.27
CA GLN A 22 0.83 8.63 20.13
C GLN A 22 -0.40 9.01 20.98
N VAL A 23 -0.27 10.08 21.75
CA VAL A 23 -1.38 10.66 22.54
C VAL A 23 -2.30 11.51 21.65
N ARG A 24 -1.75 12.02 20.54
CA ARG A 24 -2.48 12.81 19.54
C ARG A 24 -3.01 11.91 18.43
N ASP A 25 -4.06 12.35 17.75
CA ASP A 25 -4.65 11.64 16.59
C ASP A 25 -3.83 11.79 15.29
N ASP A 26 -2.51 11.98 15.42
CA ASP A 26 -1.58 12.08 14.31
C ASP A 26 -1.08 10.68 13.92
N TYR A 27 -1.14 10.36 12.63
CA TYR A 27 -0.62 9.10 12.08
C TYR A 27 0.78 9.31 11.51
N TYR A 28 1.60 8.26 11.58
CA TYR A 28 2.98 8.23 11.12
C TYR A 28 3.22 7.01 10.24
N TRP A 29 4.09 7.16 9.25
CA TRP A 29 4.59 6.04 8.45
C TRP A 29 5.75 5.39 9.20
N GLN A 30 5.54 4.20 9.76
CA GLN A 30 6.58 3.51 10.54
C GLN A 30 7.84 3.17 9.71
N SER A 31 7.70 3.03 8.39
CA SER A 31 8.81 2.79 7.48
C SER A 31 9.77 3.97 7.35
N THR A 32 9.30 5.21 7.52
CA THR A 32 10.11 6.43 7.37
C THR A 32 10.24 7.24 8.66
N GLY A 33 9.34 7.03 9.63
CA GLY A 33 9.21 7.84 10.83
C GLY A 33 8.54 9.20 10.61
N GLU A 34 8.09 9.49 9.39
CA GLU A 34 7.49 10.79 9.04
C GLU A 34 5.99 10.83 9.36
N GLN A 35 5.49 12.02 9.73
CA GLN A 35 4.06 12.25 9.91
C GLN A 35 3.33 12.12 8.57
N ALA A 36 2.20 11.40 8.58
CA ALA A 36 1.38 11.20 7.41
C ALA A 36 0.42 12.39 7.20
N PHE A 37 0.79 13.33 6.33
CA PHE A 37 -0.03 14.51 6.05
C PHE A 37 -1.18 14.24 5.07
N TYR A 38 -0.93 13.42 4.04
CA TYR A 38 -1.95 13.04 3.06
C TYR A 38 -2.53 11.68 3.42
N LEU A 39 -3.77 11.69 3.90
CA LEU A 39 -4.51 10.50 4.33
C LEU A 39 -5.83 10.44 3.55
N PRO A 40 -5.91 9.66 2.44
CA PRO A 40 -7.13 9.53 1.66
C PRO A 40 -8.14 8.62 2.38
N TRP A 41 -8.79 9.18 3.40
CA TRP A 41 -9.73 8.47 4.26
C TRP A 41 -10.91 7.86 3.51
N ASN A 42 -11.38 6.72 4.00
CA ASN A 42 -12.66 6.18 3.63
C ASN A 42 -13.79 7.01 4.26
N THR A 43 -15.01 6.86 3.77
CA THR A 43 -16.18 7.51 4.35
C THR A 43 -16.28 7.17 5.84
N CYS A 44 -16.51 8.19 6.68
CA CYS A 44 -16.58 8.10 8.14
C CYS A 44 -15.27 7.71 8.86
N GLN A 45 -14.11 7.82 8.21
CA GLN A 45 -12.81 7.63 8.84
C GLN A 45 -12.11 8.98 9.12
N PRO A 46 -11.19 9.05 10.10
CA PRO A 46 -10.75 7.97 10.99
C PRO A 46 -11.76 7.64 12.10
N THR A 47 -11.77 6.39 12.56
CA THR A 47 -12.50 5.96 13.76
C THR A 47 -11.53 5.53 14.86
N PRO A 48 -11.04 6.45 15.71
CA PRO A 48 -10.03 6.16 16.74
C PRO A 48 -10.38 5.00 17.69
N ALA A 49 -11.66 4.78 17.96
CA ALA A 49 -12.11 3.66 18.80
C ALA A 49 -11.92 2.27 18.15
N SER A 50 -11.69 2.22 16.82
CA SER A 50 -11.53 0.98 16.06
C SER A 50 -10.09 0.44 16.07
N GLY A 51 -9.12 1.23 16.53
CA GLY A 51 -7.71 0.84 16.63
C GLY A 51 -6.76 1.98 16.24
N ASP A 52 -5.50 1.61 16.02
CA ASP A 52 -4.42 2.58 15.76
C ASP A 52 -3.68 2.33 14.44
N CYS A 53 -3.98 1.24 13.72
CA CYS A 53 -3.27 0.86 12.50
C CYS A 53 -4.12 1.16 11.25
N LEU A 54 -3.44 1.45 10.14
CA LEU A 54 -4.07 1.85 8.88
C LEU A 54 -4.05 0.71 7.85
N THR A 55 -5.24 0.36 7.35
CA THR A 55 -5.42 -0.47 6.16
C THR A 55 -5.83 0.38 4.95
N LEU A 56 -5.39 -0.03 3.75
CA LEU A 56 -5.95 0.39 2.48
C LEU A 56 -7.07 -0.58 2.11
N LEU A 57 -8.29 -0.06 2.00
CA LEU A 57 -9.48 -0.83 1.67
C LEU A 57 -10.07 -0.33 0.34
N ALA A 58 -10.43 -1.26 -0.54
CA ALA A 58 -11.25 -1.03 -1.71
C ALA A 58 -12.32 -2.11 -1.82
N ASN A 59 -13.50 -1.75 -2.29
CA ASN A 59 -14.48 -2.72 -2.73
C ASN A 59 -14.24 -3.03 -4.21
N TYR A 60 -14.54 -4.26 -4.61
CA TYR A 60 -14.53 -4.64 -6.02
C TYR A 60 -15.80 -5.39 -6.37
N ASN A 61 -16.26 -5.21 -7.60
CA ASN A 61 -17.36 -5.97 -8.17
C ASN A 61 -16.83 -6.81 -9.33
N LEU A 62 -17.18 -8.10 -9.32
CA LEU A 62 -16.96 -9.03 -10.42
C LEU A 62 -18.31 -9.28 -11.10
N THR A 63 -18.56 -8.60 -12.22
CA THR A 63 -19.62 -9.02 -13.14
C THR A 63 -19.00 -9.91 -14.22
N SER A 64 -19.83 -10.65 -14.96
CA SER A 64 -19.37 -11.51 -16.07
C SER A 64 -18.62 -10.76 -17.18
N GLU A 65 -18.73 -9.44 -17.21
CA GLU A 65 -18.24 -8.57 -18.29
C GLU A 65 -17.05 -7.70 -17.86
N ALA A 66 -16.91 -7.40 -16.57
CA ALA A 66 -15.84 -6.54 -16.09
C ALA A 66 -15.49 -6.75 -14.61
N PHE A 67 -14.22 -6.52 -14.31
CA PHE A 67 -13.73 -6.30 -12.95
C PHE A 67 -13.67 -4.79 -12.69
N VAL A 68 -14.49 -4.31 -11.75
CA VAL A 68 -14.54 -2.89 -11.37
C VAL A 68 -14.09 -2.78 -9.91
N MET A 69 -13.15 -1.88 -9.64
CA MET A 69 -12.61 -1.65 -8.30
C MET A 69 -12.75 -0.18 -7.92
N ASP A 70 -13.22 0.07 -6.70
CA ASP A 70 -13.27 1.40 -6.13
C ASP A 70 -11.87 1.93 -5.79
N PRO A 71 -11.69 3.25 -5.66
CA PRO A 71 -10.44 3.81 -5.17
C PRO A 71 -10.10 3.24 -3.78
N HIS A 72 -8.85 2.83 -3.58
CA HIS A 72 -8.40 2.44 -2.25
C HIS A 72 -8.40 3.64 -1.31
N ARG A 73 -8.99 3.45 -0.13
CA ARG A 73 -9.12 4.46 0.93
C ARG A 73 -8.63 3.92 2.26
N LEU A 74 -8.13 4.81 3.10
CA LEU A 74 -7.60 4.46 4.41
C LEU A 74 -8.69 4.20 5.43
N THR A 75 -8.53 3.14 6.20
CA THR A 75 -9.42 2.75 7.30
C THR A 75 -8.60 2.45 8.55
N VAL A 76 -9.09 2.89 9.70
CA VAL A 76 -8.51 2.59 11.01
C VAL A 76 -8.98 1.22 11.47
N LYS A 77 -8.02 0.38 11.89
CA LYS A 77 -8.29 -1.00 12.29
C LYS A 77 -7.42 -1.41 13.46
N ASN A 78 -7.90 -2.40 14.20
CA ASN A 78 -7.12 -3.00 15.28
C ASN A 78 -5.91 -3.74 14.70
N CYS A 79 -4.72 -3.35 15.14
CA CYS A 79 -3.42 -3.87 14.71
C CYS A 79 -3.27 -5.39 14.88
N THR A 80 -4.08 -6.03 15.73
CA THR A 80 -4.03 -7.48 15.95
C THR A 80 -4.85 -8.29 14.94
N GLN A 81 -5.57 -7.64 14.03
CA GLN A 81 -6.38 -8.33 13.02
C GLN A 81 -5.53 -8.82 11.84
N TRP A 82 -5.85 -10.01 11.35
CA TRP A 82 -5.18 -10.58 10.20
C TRP A 82 -5.61 -9.87 8.91
N ALA A 83 -4.64 -9.41 8.14
CA ALA A 83 -4.83 -8.95 6.77
C ALA A 83 -3.51 -9.16 5.99
N PRO A 84 -3.54 -9.27 4.66
CA PRO A 84 -2.32 -9.21 3.86
C PRO A 84 -1.71 -7.80 3.97
N HIS A 85 -0.45 -7.63 3.57
CA HIS A 85 0.25 -6.34 3.65
C HIS A 85 0.82 -5.94 2.28
N ILE A 86 0.98 -4.64 2.08
CA ILE A 86 1.65 -4.08 0.90
C ILE A 86 2.94 -3.37 1.31
N CYS A 87 4.00 -3.58 0.53
CA CYS A 87 5.31 -2.98 0.75
C CYS A 87 5.67 -2.06 -0.42
N GLN A 88 6.31 -0.94 -0.12
CA GLN A 88 6.97 -0.11 -1.11
C GLN A 88 8.45 -0.54 -1.21
N THR A 89 8.95 -0.66 -2.43
CA THR A 89 10.37 -0.89 -2.70
C THR A 89 10.97 0.33 -3.39
N PRO A 90 12.26 0.64 -3.18
CA PRO A 90 12.95 1.66 -3.95
C PRO A 90 12.93 1.32 -5.44
N LEU A 91 12.79 2.35 -6.29
CA LEU A 91 12.90 2.19 -7.74
C LEU A 91 14.28 1.62 -8.09
N GLN A 92 14.30 0.43 -8.69
CA GLN A 92 15.52 -0.15 -9.24
C GLN A 92 15.77 0.41 -10.63
N VAL A 93 16.81 1.23 -10.78
CA VAL A 93 17.23 1.74 -12.08
C VAL A 93 18.16 0.73 -12.72
N PHE A 94 17.65 -0.01 -13.70
CA PHE A 94 18.48 -0.91 -14.50
C PHE A 94 19.23 -0.10 -15.56
N LYS A 95 20.55 -0.25 -15.58
CA LYS A 95 21.40 0.30 -16.64
C LYS A 95 21.76 -0.81 -17.60
N THR A 96 21.16 -0.80 -18.80
CA THR A 96 21.54 -1.71 -19.87
C THR A 96 22.84 -1.21 -20.50
N GLN A 97 23.91 -1.99 -20.38
CA GLN A 97 25.17 -1.73 -21.07
C GLN A 97 25.30 -2.70 -22.24
N LEU A 98 25.51 -2.18 -23.44
CA LEU A 98 25.75 -3.00 -24.63
C LEU A 98 27.26 -3.13 -24.83
N CYS A 99 27.81 -4.31 -24.55
CA CYS A 99 29.21 -4.61 -24.82
C CYS A 99 29.41 -4.86 -26.32
N LEU A 100 29.64 -3.78 -27.08
CA LEU A 100 29.97 -3.87 -28.51
C LEU A 100 31.46 -4.18 -28.75
N ASN A 101 32.32 -4.02 -27.73
CA ASN A 101 33.76 -4.32 -27.79
C ASN A 101 34.32 -4.49 -26.36
N THR A 102 35.32 -5.35 -26.14
CA THR A 102 35.86 -5.67 -24.80
C THR A 102 36.61 -4.51 -24.12
N SER A 103 36.80 -3.39 -24.82
CA SER A 103 37.56 -2.22 -24.35
C SER A 103 36.78 -0.89 -24.40
N ALA A 104 35.50 -0.87 -24.81
CA ALA A 104 34.75 0.38 -24.93
C ALA A 104 33.31 0.23 -24.43
N PHE A 105 33.01 0.85 -23.29
CA PHE A 105 31.66 0.95 -22.75
C PHE A 105 30.95 2.17 -23.36
N PHE A 106 29.89 1.92 -24.14
CA PHE A 106 28.97 2.96 -24.60
C PHE A 106 27.61 2.79 -23.92
N GLU A 107 27.06 3.86 -23.38
CA GLU A 107 25.69 3.87 -22.84
C GLU A 107 24.70 3.91 -24.01
N ALA A 108 23.92 2.85 -24.18
CA ALA A 108 22.82 2.83 -25.12
C ALA A 108 21.53 3.26 -24.41
N LYS A 109 20.97 4.41 -24.79
CA LYS A 109 19.60 4.77 -24.43
C LYS A 109 18.63 3.98 -25.30
N ILE A 110 17.81 3.13 -24.67
CA ILE A 110 16.70 2.45 -25.35
C ILE A 110 15.53 3.46 -25.42
N PRO A 111 14.98 3.76 -26.62
CA PRO A 111 13.79 4.60 -26.74
C PRO A 111 12.59 3.88 -26.11
N VAL A 112 11.76 4.64 -25.40
CA VAL A 112 10.46 4.19 -24.87
C VAL A 112 9.40 4.29 -25.95
#